data_AF-A0AAJ2J118-F1
#
_entry.id   AF-A0AAJ2J118-F1
#
_cell.length_a   1.000
_cell.length_b   1.000
_cell.length_c   1.000
_cell.angle_alpha   90.00
_cell.angle_beta   90.00
_cell.angle_gamma   90.00
#
_symmetry.space_group_name_H-M   'P 1'
#
loop_
_entity.id
_entity.type
_entity.pdbx_description
1 polymer ?
#
loop_
_entity_poly.entity_id
_entity_poly.type
_entity_poly.pdbx_seq_one_letter_code
_entity_poly.pdbx_strand_id
1 'polypeptide(L)'
;MTERAKDNLKDYLAPYSKEEIQKIRENKMQLITVPEFQSVHRSLLEEQGKLNKATEALRKACDEIKSLNGSDTILEEFEQILIEIEG
;
A
#
# COMPACT_ATOMS: atom_id res chain seq x y z
N MET A 1 37.34 12.25 -12.55
CA MET A 1 36.81 13.62 -12.72
C MET A 1 35.33 13.56 -12.34
N THR A 2 34.91 14.28 -11.31
CA THR A 2 33.49 14.35 -10.95
C THR A 2 32.78 15.16 -12.02
N GLU A 3 31.94 14.51 -12.82
CA GLU A 3 30.99 15.19 -13.71
C GLU A 3 30.18 16.16 -12.85
N ARG A 4 30.47 17.46 -12.97
CA ARG A 4 29.59 18.48 -12.42
C ARG A 4 28.31 18.38 -13.25
N ALA A 5 27.26 17.80 -12.68
CA ALA A 5 25.92 17.89 -13.24
C ALA A 5 25.69 19.35 -13.64
N LYS A 6 25.37 19.61 -14.92
CA LYS A 6 25.10 20.97 -15.39
C LYS A 6 23.99 21.55 -14.50
N ASP A 7 24.31 22.61 -13.75
CA ASP A 7 23.39 23.30 -12.86
C ASP A 7 22.36 24.05 -13.70
N ASN A 8 21.33 23.32 -14.14
CA ASN A 8 20.22 23.83 -14.93
C ASN A 8 19.03 24.21 -14.01
N LEU A 9 19.24 24.28 -12.69
CA LEU A 9 18.16 24.53 -11.73
C LEU A 9 17.48 25.87 -11.99
N LYS A 10 18.23 26.88 -12.43
CA LYS A 10 17.69 28.19 -12.80
C LYS A 10 16.70 28.12 -13.96
N ASP A 11 16.95 27.26 -14.94
CA ASP A 11 16.09 27.13 -16.13
C ASP A 11 14.74 26.49 -15.76
N TYR A 12 14.75 25.51 -14.85
CA TYR A 12 13.53 24.89 -14.33
C TYR A 12 12.74 25.80 -13.38
N LEU A 13 13.40 26.77 -12.76
CA LEU A 13 12.76 27.74 -11.86
C LEU A 13 12.28 29.01 -12.60
N ALA A 14 12.68 29.22 -13.85
CA ALA A 14 12.29 30.40 -14.64
C ALA A 14 10.75 30.63 -14.73
N PRO A 15 9.89 29.60 -14.77
CA PRO A 15 8.43 29.79 -14.78
C PRO A 15 7.83 30.24 -13.44
N TYR A 16 8.58 30.19 -12.34
CA TYR A 16 8.07 30.43 -10.98
C TYR A 16 8.40 31.84 -10.49
N SER A 17 7.48 32.44 -9.73
CA SER A 17 7.73 33.69 -9.01
C SER A 17 8.74 33.49 -7.87
N LYS A 18 9.30 34.60 -7.36
CA LYS A 18 10.25 34.55 -6.24
C LYS A 18 9.62 33.94 -4.98
N GLU A 19 8.36 34.27 -4.73
CA GLU A 19 7.56 33.75 -3.62
C GLU A 19 7.35 32.24 -3.74
N GLU A 20 7.09 31.73 -4.95
CA GLU A 20 6.95 30.29 -5.19
C GLU A 20 8.27 29.55 -5.04
N ILE A 21 9.37 30.10 -5.57
CA ILE A 21 10.72 29.53 -5.40
C ILE A 21 11.08 29.45 -3.91
N GLN A 22 10.75 30.48 -3.13
CA GLN A 22 10.98 30.48 -1.69
C GLN A 22 10.20 29.36 -0.99
N LYS A 23 8.91 29.19 -1.32
CA LYS A 23 8.09 28.08 -0.81
C LYS A 23 8.64 26.71 -1.19
N ILE A 24 9.13 26.54 -2.42
CA ILE A 24 9.77 25.29 -2.86
C ILE A 24 10.97 24.95 -1.97
N ARG A 25 11.80 25.94 -1.65
CA ARG A 25 12.97 25.77 -0.77
C ARG A 25 12.58 25.48 0.68
N GLU A 26 11.66 26.25 1.24
CA GLU A 26 11.20 26.12 2.63
C GLU A 26 10.55 24.76 2.90
N ASN A 27 9.71 24.30 1.97
CA ASN A 27 9.01 23.02 2.08
C ASN A 27 9.84 21.84 1.57
N LYS A 28 11.10 22.05 1.19
CA LYS A 28 11.99 21.03 0.60
C LYS A 28 11.33 20.28 -0.55
N MET A 29 10.51 20.97 -1.36
CA MET A 29 9.81 20.38 -2.49
C MET A 29 10.81 20.07 -3.60
N GLN A 30 10.72 18.87 -4.17
CA GLN A 30 11.50 18.49 -5.35
C GLN A 30 10.68 18.78 -6.61
N LEU A 31 11.28 19.48 -7.56
CA LEU A 31 10.72 19.58 -8.91
C LEU A 31 10.99 18.27 -9.63
N ILE A 32 9.94 17.65 -10.14
CA ILE A 32 10.02 16.45 -10.95
C ILE A 32 9.45 16.74 -12.33
N THR A 33 10.03 16.10 -13.34
CA THR A 33 9.52 16.14 -14.70
C THR A 33 8.28 15.26 -14.84
N VAL A 34 7.49 15.50 -15.89
CA VAL A 34 6.30 14.68 -16.19
C VAL A 34 6.65 13.18 -16.34
N PRO A 35 7.74 12.78 -17.05
CA PRO A 35 8.13 11.38 -17.14
C PRO A 35 8.51 10.76 -15.79
N GLU A 36 9.20 11.51 -14.92
CA GLU A 36 9.55 11.04 -13.56
C GLU A 36 8.30 10.82 -12.72
N PHE A 37 7.35 11.76 -12.76
CA PHE A 37 6.05 11.60 -12.10
C PHE A 37 5.31 10.37 -12.61
N GLN A 38 5.21 10.19 -13.93
CA GLN A 38 4.53 9.04 -14.54
C GLN A 38 5.16 7.70 -14.14
N SER A 39 6.50 7.66 -14.05
CA SER A 39 7.24 6.48 -13.59
C SER A 39 6.89 6.14 -12.14
N VAL A 40 7.00 7.11 -11.23
CA VAL A 40 6.67 6.92 -9.81
C VAL A 40 5.19 6.55 -9.63
N HIS A 41 4.30 7.21 -10.35
CA HIS A 41 2.85 6.96 -10.27
C HIS A 41 2.50 5.55 -10.74
N ARG A 42 3.15 5.06 -11.81
CA ARG A 42 2.96 3.68 -12.28
C ARG A 42 3.39 2.66 -11.22
N SER A 43 4.57 2.84 -10.64
CA SER A 43 5.06 1.96 -9.57
C SER A 43 4.11 1.97 -8.37
N LEU A 44 3.58 3.14 -8.00
CA LEU A 44 2.57 3.24 -6.93
C LEU A 44 1.32 2.42 -7.25
N LEU A 45 0.78 2.53 -8.47
CA LEU A 45 -0.40 1.77 -8.88
C LEU A 45 -0.15 0.26 -8.87
N GLU A 46 1.02 -0.18 -9.31
CA GLU A 46 1.41 -1.60 -9.29
C GLU A 46 1.48 -2.15 -7.87
N GLU A 47 2.13 -1.42 -6.95
CA GLU A 47 2.23 -1.83 -5.54
C GLU A 47 0.86 -1.81 -4.85
N GLN A 48 0.02 -0.81 -5.12
CA GLN A 48 -1.37 -0.81 -4.62
C GLN A 48 -2.16 -2.03 -5.13
N GLY A 49 -1.99 -2.40 -6.41
CA GLY A 49 -2.59 -3.60 -6.97
C GLY A 49 -2.14 -4.88 -6.26
N LYS A 50 -0.86 -5.00 -5.91
CA LYS A 50 -0.33 -6.13 -5.13
C LYS A 50 -0.90 -6.16 -3.72
N LEU A 51 -0.95 -5.02 -3.04
CA LEU A 51 -1.48 -4.91 -1.68
C LEU A 51 -2.96 -5.27 -1.62
N ASN A 52 -3.76 -4.83 -2.60
CA ASN A 52 -5.19 -5.17 -2.66
C ASN A 52 -5.40 -6.68 -2.80
N LYS A 53 -4.65 -7.35 -3.68
CA LYS A 53 -4.70 -8.81 -3.83
C LYS A 53 -4.31 -9.54 -2.53
N ALA A 54 -3.26 -9.08 -1.86
CA ALA A 54 -2.82 -9.66 -0.59
C ALA A 54 -3.88 -9.49 0.50
N THR A 55 -4.52 -8.33 0.57
CA THR A 55 -5.60 -8.04 1.52
C THR A 55 -6.83 -8.90 1.27
N GLU A 56 -7.22 -9.08 0.01
CA GLU A 56 -8.32 -9.97 -0.36
C GLU A 56 -8.02 -11.44 -0.01
N ALA A 57 -6.79 -11.90 -0.26
CA ALA A 57 -6.36 -13.25 0.11
C ALA A 57 -6.39 -13.45 1.64
N LEU A 58 -5.89 -12.48 2.40
CA LEU A 58 -5.94 -12.50 3.86
C LEU A 58 -7.39 -12.55 4.36
N ARG A 59 -8.28 -11.74 3.77
CA ARG A 59 -9.70 -11.72 4.14
C ARG A 59 -10.34 -13.10 3.94
N LYS A 60 -10.10 -13.74 2.79
CA LYS A 60 -10.59 -15.09 2.50
C LYS A 60 -10.07 -16.10 3.51
N ALA A 61 -8.77 -16.08 3.82
CA ALA A 61 -8.19 -16.97 4.82
C ALA A 61 -8.82 -16.76 6.21
N CYS A 62 -9.10 -15.51 6.61
CA CYS A 62 -9.80 -15.23 7.86
C CYS A 62 -11.24 -15.74 7.86
N ASP A 63 -11.96 -15.62 6.74
CA ASP A 63 -13.33 -16.13 6.61
C ASP A 63 -13.35 -17.67 6.67
N GLU A 64 -12.37 -18.34 6.04
CA GLU A 64 -12.18 -19.80 6.12
C GLU A 64 -11.88 -20.26 7.55
N ILE A 65 -10.97 -19.59 8.27
CA ILE A 65 -10.66 -19.91 9.67
C ILE A 65 -11.90 -19.74 10.56
N LYS A 66 -12.69 -18.68 10.37
CA LYS A 66 -13.94 -18.50 11.12
C LYS A 66 -14.95 -19.61 10.83
N SER A 67 -15.06 -20.05 9.58
CA SER A 67 -15.92 -21.16 9.21
C SER A 67 -15.48 -22.48 9.85
N LEU A 68 -14.17 -22.70 9.97
CA LEU A 68 -13.63 -23.89 10.63
C LEU A 68 -13.85 -23.86 12.15
N ASN A 69 -13.62 -22.72 12.81
CA ASN A 69 -13.87 -22.60 14.25
C ASN A 69 -15.36 -22.73 14.62
N GLY A 70 -16.27 -22.40 13.70
CA GLY A 70 -17.71 -22.67 13.89
C GLY A 70 -18.04 -24.18 13.83
N SER A 71 -17.17 -25.01 13.26
CA SER A 71 -17.29 -26.46 13.26
C SER A 71 -16.94 -27.09 14.61
N ASP A 72 -16.03 -26.48 15.38
CA ASP A 72 -15.66 -26.98 16.72
C ASP A 72 -16.86 -26.92 17.67
N THR A 73 -17.68 -25.88 17.58
CA THR A 73 -18.94 -25.77 18.35
C THR A 73 -19.94 -26.87 17.99
N ILE A 74 -19.99 -27.26 16.71
CA ILE A 74 -20.84 -28.37 16.25
C ILE A 74 -20.28 -29.71 16.77
N LEU A 75 -18.97 -29.91 16.77
CA LEU A 75 -18.34 -31.12 17.32
C LEU A 75 -18.58 -31.26 18.82
N GLU A 76 -18.51 -30.16 19.58
CA GLU A 76 -18.85 -30.14 21.01
C GLU A 76 -20.33 -30.51 21.26
N GLU A 77 -21.26 -30.01 20.44
CA GLU A 77 -22.68 -30.40 20.50
C GLU A 77 -22.89 -31.89 20.18
N PHE A 78 -22.18 -32.43 19.18
CA PHE A 78 -22.25 -33.86 18.86
C PHE A 78 -21.66 -34.74 19.96
N GLU A 79 -20.55 -34.35 20.58
CA GLU A 79 -19.97 -35.06 21.72
C GLU A 79 -20.93 -35.10 22.91
N GLN A 80 -21.60 -33.97 23.21
CA GLN A 80 -22.59 -33.90 24.28
C GLN A 80 -23.80 -34.82 24.02
N ILE A 81 -24.29 -34.87 22.77
CA ILE A 81 -25.38 -35.77 22.37
C ILE A 81 -24.96 -37.25 22.49
N LEU A 82 -23.73 -37.60 22.12
CA LEU A 82 -23.24 -38.97 22.25
C LEU A 82 -23.17 -39.41 23.73
N ILE A 83 -22.71 -38.53 24.62
CA ILE A 83 -22.70 -38.79 26.07
C ILE A 83 -24.12 -39.03 26.61
N GLU A 84 -25.12 -38.27 26.13
CA GLU A 84 -26.53 -38.44 26.54
C GLU A 84 -27.18 -39.73 26.00
N ILE A 85 -26.69 -40.29 24.89
CA ILE A 85 -27.19 -41.54 24.33
C ILE A 85 -26.51 -42.76 24.97
N GLU A 86 -25.24 -42.64 25.35
CA GLU A 86 -24.44 -43.73 25.93
C GLU A 86 -24.57 -43.87 27.46
N GLY A 87 -25.10 -42.85 28.16
CA GLY A 87 -25.37 -42.86 29.61
C GLY A 87 -26.78 -43.30 29.98
#